data_AF-A0A353DVW9-F1
#
_entry.id   AF-A0A353DVW9-F1
#
_cell.length_a   1.000
_cell.length_b   1.000
_cell.length_c   1.000
_cell.angle_alpha   90.00
_cell.angle_beta   90.00
_cell.angle_gamma   90.00
#
_symmetry.space_group_name_H-M   'P 1'
#
loop_
_entity.id
_entity.type
_entity.pdbx_description
1 polymer ?
#
loop_
_entity_poly.entity_id
_entity_poly.type
_entity_poly.pdbx_seq_one_letter_code
_entity_poly.pdbx_strand_id
1 'polypeptide(L)'
;MNPLIDLKSDDYFMGEALRQARHAYAADEVPVGAVIIKDGHIIARAYNQVECLKDATAHAEILALTQAQSVVEDWRLQGCTLFVTKEP
;
A
#
# COMPACT_ATOMS: atom_id res chain seq x y z
N MET A 1 -20.89 -22.92 -3.02
CA MET A 1 -20.94 -21.64 -2.29
C MET A 1 -19.60 -20.96 -2.51
N ASN A 2 -19.55 -19.89 -3.31
CA ASN A 2 -18.36 -19.04 -3.29
C ASN A 2 -18.26 -18.41 -1.89
N PRO A 3 -17.07 -18.34 -1.29
CA PRO A 3 -16.91 -17.54 -0.09
C PRO A 3 -17.36 -16.11 -0.42
N LEU A 4 -18.20 -15.53 0.44
CA LEU A 4 -18.76 -14.19 0.25
C LEU A 4 -17.69 -13.10 0.13
N ILE A 5 -16.46 -13.36 0.59
CA ILE A 5 -15.26 -12.51 0.43
C ILE A 5 -14.02 -13.43 0.36
N ASP A 6 -13.20 -13.29 -0.69
CA ASP A 6 -11.87 -13.92 -0.76
C ASP A 6 -10.79 -12.95 -0.29
N LEU A 7 -10.30 -13.16 0.94
CA LEU A 7 -9.29 -12.34 1.61
C LEU A 7 -7.87 -12.48 1.02
N LYS A 8 -7.72 -13.25 -0.06
CA LYS A 8 -6.45 -13.41 -0.78
C LYS A 8 -6.55 -13.00 -2.25
N SER A 9 -7.68 -12.45 -2.66
CA SER A 9 -7.89 -11.97 -4.02
C SER A 9 -7.20 -10.62 -4.27
N ASP A 10 -6.88 -10.36 -5.53
CA ASP A 10 -6.37 -9.05 -5.98
C ASP A 10 -7.36 -7.92 -5.65
N ASP A 11 -8.67 -8.17 -5.77
CA ASP A 11 -9.73 -7.23 -5.41
C ASP A 11 -9.71 -6.86 -3.93
N TYR A 12 -9.44 -7.83 -3.05
CA TYR A 12 -9.30 -7.58 -1.62
C TYR A 12 -8.08 -6.68 -1.32
N PHE A 13 -6.92 -7.00 -1.91
CA PHE A 13 -5.71 -6.22 -1.71
C PHE A 13 -5.82 -4.81 -2.29
N MET A 14 -6.40 -4.67 -3.49
CA MET A 14 -6.73 -3.36 -4.07
C MET A 14 -7.75 -2.60 -3.22
N GLY A 15 -8.72 -3.28 -2.61
CA GLY A 15 -9.65 -2.69 -1.64
C GLY A 15 -8.95 -2.08 -0.43
N GLU A 16 -7.90 -2.73 0.08
CA GLU A 16 -7.05 -2.19 1.14
C GLU A 16 -6.20 -0.99 0.69
N ALA A 17 -5.69 -0.99 -0.54
CA ALA A 17 -5.01 0.17 -1.12
C ALA A 17 -5.97 1.37 -1.28
N LEU A 18 -7.20 1.13 -1.75
CA LEU A 18 -8.26 2.15 -1.81
C LEU A 18 -8.64 2.69 -0.43
N ARG A 19 -8.54 1.87 0.62
CA ARG A 19 -8.71 2.35 2.01
C ARG A 19 -7.61 3.32 2.41
N GLN A 20 -6.38 3.08 1.99
CA GLN A 20 -5.28 4.03 2.19
C GLN A 20 -5.47 5.32 1.37
N ALA A 21 -5.93 5.23 0.12
CA ALA A 21 -6.25 6.41 -0.68
C ALA A 21 -7.35 7.28 -0.03
N ARG A 22 -8.32 6.68 0.67
CA ARG A 22 -9.32 7.41 1.48
C ARG A 22 -8.70 8.12 2.67
N HIS A 23 -7.66 7.56 3.29
CA HIS A 23 -6.91 8.23 4.37
C HIS A 23 -6.13 9.43 3.84
N ALA A 24 -5.46 9.30 2.68
CA ALA A 24 -4.84 10.44 2.00
C ALA A 24 -5.86 11.56 1.74
N TYR A 25 -7.02 11.23 1.15
CA TYR A 25 -8.07 12.21 0.90
C TYR A 25 -8.52 12.92 2.19
N ALA A 26 -8.72 12.18 3.28
CA ALA A 26 -9.10 12.75 4.57
C ALA A 26 -8.01 13.62 5.20
N ALA A 27 -6.75 13.41 4.82
CA ALA A 27 -5.59 14.18 5.24
C ALA A 27 -5.27 15.37 4.30
N ASP A 28 -6.15 15.67 3.33
CA ASP A 28 -5.95 16.71 2.30
C ASP A 28 -4.71 16.46 1.41
N GLU A 29 -4.41 15.18 1.17
CA GLU A 29 -3.33 14.71 0.30
C GLU A 29 -3.89 14.24 -1.06
N VAL A 30 -3.01 14.07 -2.04
CA VAL A 30 -3.34 13.39 -3.30
C VAL A 30 -3.83 11.97 -2.97
N PRO A 31 -5.05 11.55 -3.39
CA PRO A 31 -5.68 10.32 -2.91
C PRO A 31 -5.10 9.07 -3.57
N VAL A 32 -3.87 8.72 -3.17
CA VAL A 32 -3.16 7.51 -3.60
C VAL A 32 -2.83 6.66 -2.38
N GLY A 33 -3.11 5.36 -2.50
CA GLY A 33 -2.82 4.37 -1.48
C GLY A 33 -2.09 3.18 -2.07
N ALA A 34 -1.25 2.55 -1.25
CA ALA A 34 -0.45 1.41 -1.61
C ALA A 34 -0.41 0.38 -0.49
N VAL A 35 -0.38 -0.90 -0.86
CA VAL A 35 -0.14 -2.02 0.06
C VAL A 35 0.85 -3.00 -0.55
N ILE A 36 1.70 -3.61 0.29
CA ILE A 36 2.63 -4.66 -0.13
C ILE A 36 2.26 -5.97 0.54
N ILE A 37 2.19 -7.02 -0.25
CA ILE A 37 1.80 -8.38 0.13
C ILE A 37 3.02 -9.29 0.06
N LYS A 38 3.18 -10.18 1.04
CA LYS A 38 4.12 -11.30 1.01
C LYS A 38 3.44 -12.53 1.57
N ASP A 39 3.55 -13.67 0.88
CA ASP A 39 2.95 -14.95 1.28
C ASP A 39 1.44 -14.85 1.63
N GLY A 40 0.70 -14.03 0.87
CA GLY A 40 -0.73 -13.79 1.06
C GLY A 40 -1.10 -12.89 2.23
N HIS A 41 -0.13 -12.23 2.87
CA HIS A 41 -0.34 -11.32 4.00
C HIS A 41 0.11 -9.90 3.66
N ILE A 42 -0.67 -8.90 4.09
CA ILE A 42 -0.28 -7.49 3.94
C ILE A 42 0.82 -7.17 4.95
N ILE A 43 2.02 -6.83 4.46
CA ILE A 43 3.18 -6.46 5.27
C ILE A 43 3.41 -4.95 5.35
N ALA A 44 2.83 -4.16 4.45
CA ALA A 44 2.90 -2.70 4.47
C ALA A 44 1.61 -2.06 3.98
N ARG A 45 1.28 -0.89 4.53
CA ARG A 45 0.15 -0.05 4.10
C ARG A 45 0.56 1.41 4.21
N ALA A 46 0.46 2.14 3.10
CA ALA A 46 0.78 3.55 3.07
C ALA A 46 -0.16 4.33 2.17
N TYR A 47 -0.23 5.62 2.41
CA TYR A 47 -0.91 6.60 1.57
C TYR A 47 0.04 7.78 1.33
N ASN A 48 -0.23 8.57 0.29
CA ASN A 48 0.54 9.76 -0.05
C ASN A 48 0.60 10.74 1.13
N GLN A 49 1.80 11.17 1.51
CA GLN A 49 2.02 12.09 2.64
C GLN A 49 2.98 13.23 2.27
N VAL A 50 2.97 13.64 0.99
CA VAL A 50 3.88 14.66 0.46
C VAL A 50 3.69 15.99 1.19
N GLU A 51 2.44 16.42 1.39
CA GLU A 51 2.14 17.70 2.04
C GLU A 51 2.42 17.65 3.54
N CYS A 52 2.01 16.56 4.21
CA CYS A 52 2.17 16.35 5.65
C CYS A 52 3.65 16.29 6.05
N LEU A 53 4.47 15.56 5.29
CA LEU A 53 5.88 15.35 5.59
C LEU A 53 6.80 16.40 4.94
N LYS A 54 6.25 17.24 4.05
CA LYS A 54 7.02 18.21 3.25
C LYS A 54 8.18 17.52 2.50
N ASP A 55 7.88 16.34 1.96
CA ASP A 55 8.83 15.47 1.28
C ASP A 55 8.24 15.04 -0.06
N ALA A 56 8.85 15.51 -1.15
CA ALA A 56 8.42 15.20 -2.51
C ALA A 56 8.49 13.70 -2.84
N THR A 57 9.19 12.90 -2.03
CA THR A 57 9.32 11.45 -2.21
C THR A 57 8.32 10.64 -1.38
N ALA A 58 7.53 11.27 -0.50
CA ALA A 58 6.56 10.62 0.38
C ALA A 58 5.28 10.14 -0.35
N HIS A 59 5.46 9.60 -1.55
CA HIS A 59 4.45 8.87 -2.31
C HIS A 59 4.08 7.56 -1.58
N ALA A 60 2.86 7.07 -1.82
CA ALA A 60 2.37 5.87 -1.15
C ALA A 60 3.28 4.64 -1.39
N GLU A 61 3.78 4.49 -2.62
CA GLU A 61 4.63 3.39 -3.06
C GLU A 61 5.97 3.40 -2.32
N ILE A 62 6.62 4.57 -2.24
CA ILE A 62 7.91 4.74 -1.56
C ILE A 62 7.76 4.41 -0.07
N LEU A 63 6.74 4.97 0.58
CA LEU A 63 6.46 4.71 1.98
C LEU A 63 6.13 3.24 2.24
N ALA A 64 5.36 2.59 1.36
CA ALA A 64 5.06 1.17 1.48
C ALA A 64 6.32 0.30 1.32
N LEU A 65 7.20 0.63 0.37
CA LEU A 65 8.49 -0.05 0.19
C LEU A 65 9.37 0.08 1.43
N THR A 66 9.47 1.28 2.02
CA THR A 66 10.20 1.53 3.27
C THR A 66 9.65 0.72 4.44
N GLN A 67 8.32 0.63 4.58
CA GLN A 67 7.71 -0.22 5.62
C GLN A 67 7.98 -1.71 5.36
N ALA A 68 7.85 -2.17 4.12
CA ALA A 68 8.03 -3.58 3.76
C ALA A 68 9.48 -4.04 3.97
N GLN A 69 10.48 -3.22 3.63
CA GLN A 69 11.89 -3.58 3.88
C GLN A 69 12.17 -3.74 5.38
N SER A 70 11.51 -2.96 6.24
CA SER A 70 11.66 -3.08 7.69
C SER A 70 11.03 -4.37 8.22
N VAL A 71 9.93 -4.84 7.62
CA VAL A 71 9.30 -6.12 7.99
C VAL A 71 10.08 -7.32 7.46
N VAL A 72 10.66 -7.20 6.26
CA VAL A 72 11.45 -8.28 5.63
C VAL A 72 12.90 -8.33 6.16
N GLU A 73 13.37 -7.25 6.79
CA GLU A 73 14.76 -7.06 7.21
C GLU A 73 15.78 -7.16 6.05
N ASP A 74 15.33 -6.82 4.84
CA ASP A 74 16.14 -6.77 3.62
C ASP A 74 15.56 -5.71 2.66
N TRP A 75 16.42 -5.05 1.90
CA TRP A 75 16.01 -4.16 0.82
C TRP A 75 15.48 -4.95 -0.39
N ARG A 76 15.83 -6.24 -0.51
CA ARG A 76 15.31 -7.14 -1.53
C ARG A 76 13.93 -7.69 -1.14
N LEU A 77 12.89 -7.06 -1.65
CA LEU A 77 11.50 -7.49 -1.47
C LEU A 77 11.09 -8.62 -2.43
N GLN A 78 11.91 -9.68 -2.53
CA GLN A 78 11.60 -10.83 -3.37
C GLN A 78 10.31 -11.53 -2.91
N GLY A 79 9.51 -11.97 -3.88
CA GLY A 79 8.22 -12.62 -3.61
C GLY A 79 7.13 -11.68 -3.06
N CYS A 80 7.37 -10.37 -3.07
CA CYS A 80 6.37 -9.38 -2.68
C CYS A 80 5.58 -8.88 -3.90
N THR A 81 4.32 -8.51 -3.68
CA THR A 81 3.46 -7.88 -4.67
C THR A 81 3.00 -6.52 -4.15
N LEU A 82 3.15 -5.47 -4.96
CA LEU A 82 2.68 -4.12 -4.67
C LEU A 82 1.33 -3.89 -5.37
N PHE A 83 0.33 -3.46 -4.61
CA PHE A 83 -0.92 -2.93 -5.13
C PHE A 83 -0.94 -1.43 -4.90
N VAL A 84 -1.26 -0.66 -5.93
CA VAL A 84 -1.33 0.81 -5.89
C VAL A 84 -2.54 1.30 -6.68
N THR A 85 -3.22 2.32 -6.17
CA THR A 85 -4.49 2.81 -6.73
C THR A 85 -4.34 3.65 -8.00
N LYS A 86 -3.11 3.99 -8.38
CA LYS A 86 -2.76 4.77 -9.57
C LYS A 86 -1.49 4.20 -10.18
N GLU A 87 -1.32 4.32 -11.49
CA GLU A 87 -0.05 3.98 -12.15
C GLU A 87 1.09 4.81 -11.53
N PRO A 88 2.20 4.16 -11.11
CA PRO A 88 3.38 4.83 -10.52
C PRO A 88 4.07 5.83 -11.44
#